data_AF-A0A258ESD9-F1
#
_entry.id   AF-A0A258ESD9-F1
#
_cell.length_a   1.000
_cell.length_b   1.000
_cell.length_c   1.000
_cell.angle_alpha   90.00
_cell.angle_beta   90.00
_cell.angle_gamma   90.00
#
_symmetry.space_group_name_H-M   'P 1'
#
loop_
_entity.id
_entity.type
_entity.pdbx_description
1 polymer ?
#
loop_
_entity_poly.entity_id
_entity_poly.type
_entity_poly.pdbx_seq_one_letter_code
_entity_poly.pdbx_strand_id
1 'polypeptide(L)'
;MPSPPTPSSGPRSGWLRKLPLVLIIGAAILGAFLLRDHVSFEALAHNREKLLAFRDAHYLWAVLAFMLAYVVIVGFSLPGGTVATLTGGFLFGLFPGVVYNVLAAGTGAVGVFLAVRMGFGAAVSARIEQSGGVVARLQNGLRENEWSVLFLMRLVPAVPFVIANLVPAFVGVSLSRFTISTYLGIIPGALVFTSVGAGLGKVFAAGGVPDLGIILTPPVLLPLLGLAALAALPMVLRLARKGP
;
A
#
# COMPACT_ATOMS: atom_id res chain seq x y z
N MET A 1 60.96 -0.26 -10.59
CA MET A 1 59.83 -0.19 -9.65
C MET A 1 58.67 -0.95 -10.28
N PRO A 2 58.06 -1.96 -9.64
CA PRO A 2 56.93 -2.69 -10.19
C PRO A 2 55.63 -1.88 -10.06
N SER A 3 54.82 -1.89 -11.10
CA SER A 3 53.52 -1.23 -11.21
C SER A 3 52.53 -1.72 -10.14
N PRO A 4 51.61 -0.88 -9.62
CA PRO A 4 50.60 -1.34 -8.68
C PRO A 4 49.60 -2.29 -9.35
N PRO A 5 49.12 -3.34 -8.65
CA PRO A 5 48.13 -4.26 -9.20
C PRO A 5 46.77 -3.56 -9.33
N THR A 6 46.14 -3.71 -10.49
CA THR A 6 44.74 -3.32 -10.72
C THR A 6 43.81 -4.22 -9.89
N PRO A 7 42.82 -3.66 -9.17
CA PRO A 7 41.88 -4.49 -8.43
C PRO A 7 40.95 -5.19 -9.41
N SER A 8 41.04 -6.52 -9.47
CA SER A 8 40.12 -7.39 -10.18
C SER A 8 38.72 -7.29 -9.56
N SER A 9 37.81 -6.57 -10.19
CA SER A 9 36.38 -6.59 -9.84
C SER A 9 35.76 -7.91 -10.30
N GLY A 10 35.86 -8.94 -9.46
CA GLY A 10 35.15 -10.20 -9.68
C GLY A 10 33.63 -9.99 -9.69
N PRO A 11 32.86 -10.75 -10.51
CA PRO A 11 31.42 -10.60 -10.61
C PRO A 11 30.74 -11.19 -9.36
N ARG A 12 30.67 -10.41 -8.28
CA ARG A 12 29.92 -10.83 -7.07
C ARG A 12 28.42 -10.71 -7.32
N SER A 13 27.90 -11.80 -7.88
CA SER A 13 26.58 -12.41 -7.71
C SER A 13 25.36 -11.48 -7.76
N GLY A 14 24.78 -11.35 -8.95
CA GLY A 14 23.42 -10.85 -9.13
C GLY A 14 22.33 -11.70 -8.45
N TRP A 15 22.65 -12.89 -7.92
CA TRP A 15 21.71 -13.73 -7.16
C TRP A 15 21.55 -13.24 -5.72
N LEU A 16 22.66 -12.89 -5.02
CA LEU A 16 22.56 -12.34 -3.66
C LEU A 16 21.79 -11.02 -3.63
N ARG A 17 21.88 -10.22 -4.70
CA ARG A 17 21.08 -8.99 -4.84
C ARG A 17 19.60 -9.28 -5.10
N LYS A 18 19.23 -10.39 -5.73
CA LYS A 18 17.82 -10.77 -5.99
C LYS A 18 17.16 -11.50 -4.81
N LEU A 19 17.96 -12.01 -3.88
CA LEU A 19 17.49 -12.74 -2.71
C LEU A 19 16.45 -11.96 -1.89
N PRO A 20 16.60 -10.67 -1.57
CA PRO A 20 15.57 -9.96 -0.80
C PRO A 20 14.26 -9.77 -1.56
N LEU A 21 14.28 -9.64 -2.90
CA LEU A 21 13.05 -9.48 -3.69
C LEU A 21 12.33 -10.82 -3.80
N VAL A 22 13.08 -11.91 -3.99
CA VAL A 22 12.55 -13.28 -3.98
C VAL A 22 12.07 -13.66 -2.59
N LEU A 23 12.70 -13.15 -1.53
CA LEU A 23 12.23 -13.32 -0.16
C LEU A 23 11.00 -12.47 0.13
N ILE A 24 10.89 -11.24 -0.38
CA ILE A 24 9.69 -10.41 -0.24
C ILE A 24 8.54 -10.99 -1.05
N ILE A 25 8.75 -11.35 -2.32
CA ILE A 25 7.74 -11.98 -3.18
C ILE A 25 7.40 -13.38 -2.65
N GLY A 26 8.39 -14.14 -2.18
CA GLY A 26 8.20 -15.45 -1.57
C GLY A 26 7.46 -15.38 -0.25
N ALA A 27 7.79 -14.43 0.62
CA ALA A 27 7.04 -14.14 1.84
C ALA A 27 5.64 -13.57 1.52
N ALA A 28 5.49 -12.81 0.44
CA ALA A 28 4.20 -12.32 -0.05
C ALA A 28 3.32 -13.47 -0.52
N ILE A 29 3.85 -14.41 -1.29
CA ILE A 29 3.14 -15.59 -1.79
C ILE A 29 2.85 -16.57 -0.66
N LEU A 30 3.83 -16.83 0.20
CA LEU A 30 3.70 -17.74 1.34
C LEU A 30 2.76 -17.17 2.40
N GLY A 31 2.86 -15.88 2.71
CA GLY A 31 1.92 -15.18 3.58
C GLY A 31 0.53 -15.13 2.95
N ALA A 32 0.40 -14.88 1.64
CA ALA A 32 -0.88 -14.95 0.94
C ALA A 32 -1.53 -16.33 1.03
N PHE A 33 -0.74 -17.42 1.05
CA PHE A 33 -1.24 -18.78 1.19
C PHE A 33 -1.55 -19.15 2.65
N LEU A 34 -0.65 -18.85 3.59
CA LEU A 34 -0.78 -19.23 5.00
C LEU A 34 -1.77 -18.36 5.78
N LEU A 35 -1.84 -17.08 5.45
CA LEU A 35 -2.75 -16.12 6.10
C LEU A 35 -4.10 -16.03 5.37
N ARG A 36 -4.30 -16.74 4.24
CA ARG A 36 -5.55 -16.70 3.47
C ARG A 36 -6.76 -17.04 4.32
N ASP A 37 -6.64 -18.11 5.10
CA ASP A 37 -7.75 -18.66 5.88
C ASP A 37 -7.91 -17.90 7.21
N HIS A 38 -6.84 -17.31 7.73
CA HIS A 38 -6.79 -16.60 9.01
C HIS A 38 -7.08 -15.08 8.91
N VAL A 39 -6.80 -14.47 7.76
CA VAL A 39 -7.07 -13.06 7.43
C VAL A 39 -8.23 -13.02 6.43
N SER A 40 -9.31 -13.72 6.78
CA SER A 40 -10.56 -13.80 6.04
C SER A 40 -11.69 -13.14 6.84
N PHE A 41 -12.74 -12.71 6.14
CA PHE A 41 -13.96 -12.20 6.80
C PHE A 41 -14.60 -13.24 7.71
N GLU A 42 -14.53 -14.51 7.31
CA GLU A 42 -15.03 -15.64 8.08
C GLU A 42 -14.27 -15.82 9.38
N ALA A 43 -12.93 -15.70 9.35
CA ALA A 43 -12.11 -15.73 10.56
C ALA A 43 -12.41 -14.54 11.50
N LEU A 44 -12.66 -13.35 10.94
CA LEU A 44 -13.04 -12.16 11.71
C LEU A 44 -14.41 -12.34 12.39
N ALA A 45 -15.39 -12.88 11.66
CA ALA A 45 -16.72 -13.16 12.18
C ALA A 45 -16.70 -14.27 13.25
N HIS A 46 -15.97 -15.37 12.99
CA HIS A 46 -15.86 -16.51 13.89
C HIS A 46 -15.14 -16.15 15.21
N ASN A 47 -14.14 -15.28 15.16
CA ASN A 47 -13.37 -14.86 16.34
C ASN A 47 -13.84 -13.53 16.94
N ARG A 48 -14.99 -13.00 16.50
CA ARG A 48 -15.52 -11.68 16.91
C ARG A 48 -15.50 -11.49 18.42
N GLU A 49 -16.10 -12.41 19.18
CA GLU A 49 -16.21 -12.27 20.63
C GLU A 49 -14.85 -12.28 21.32
N LYS A 50 -13.93 -13.14 20.88
CA LYS A 50 -12.56 -13.21 21.41
C LYS A 50 -11.77 -11.94 21.11
N LEU A 51 -11.89 -11.42 19.90
CA LEU A 51 -11.19 -10.19 19.47
C LEU A 51 -11.71 -8.96 20.21
N LEU A 52 -13.03 -8.84 20.38
CA LEU A 52 -13.64 -7.75 21.14
C LEU A 52 -13.30 -7.87 22.63
N ALA A 53 -13.38 -9.06 23.22
CA ALA A 53 -12.98 -9.28 24.62
C ALA A 53 -11.51 -8.94 24.86
N PHE A 54 -10.61 -9.33 23.95
CA PHE A 54 -9.18 -8.97 24.04
C PHE A 54 -8.96 -7.47 23.91
N ARG A 55 -9.64 -6.81 22.97
CA ARG A 55 -9.59 -5.35 22.82
C ARG A 55 -10.07 -4.65 24.09
N ASP A 56 -11.17 -5.11 24.67
CA ASP A 56 -11.79 -4.49 25.84
C ASP A 56 -10.96 -4.70 27.11
N ALA A 57 -10.31 -5.87 27.23
CA ALA A 57 -9.38 -6.15 28.32
C ALA A 57 -8.02 -5.44 28.16
N HIS A 58 -7.51 -5.31 26.93
CA HIS A 58 -6.14 -4.87 26.63
C HIS A 58 -6.06 -3.96 25.39
N TYR A 59 -6.74 -2.81 25.45
CA TYR A 59 -6.87 -1.90 24.31
C TYR A 59 -5.55 -1.52 23.64
N LEU A 60 -4.54 -1.09 24.42
CA LEU A 60 -3.25 -0.68 23.90
C LEU A 60 -2.53 -1.82 23.16
N TRP A 61 -2.56 -3.04 23.71
CA TRP A 61 -1.96 -4.21 23.09
C TRP A 61 -2.70 -4.62 21.81
N ALA A 62 -4.03 -4.51 21.80
CA ALA A 62 -4.82 -4.74 20.59
C ALA A 62 -4.46 -3.76 19.47
N VAL A 63 -4.29 -2.47 19.79
CA VAL A 63 -3.85 -1.45 18.82
C VAL A 63 -2.45 -1.77 18.29
N LEU A 64 -1.48 -2.04 19.17
CA LEU A 64 -0.10 -2.31 18.76
C LEU A 64 0.00 -3.58 17.91
N ALA A 65 -0.66 -4.67 18.33
CA ALA A 65 -0.67 -5.92 17.59
C ALA A 65 -1.32 -5.75 16.21
N PHE A 66 -2.45 -5.04 16.15
CA PHE A 66 -3.13 -4.71 14.89
C PHE A 66 -2.24 -3.90 13.96
N MET A 67 -1.65 -2.81 14.46
CA MET A 67 -0.79 -1.94 13.66
C MET A 67 0.44 -2.68 13.15
N LEU A 68 1.08 -3.51 14.00
CA LEU A 68 2.22 -4.33 13.60
C LEU A 68 1.84 -5.32 12.50
N ALA A 69 0.73 -6.04 12.65
CA ALA A 69 0.25 -6.97 11.63
C ALA A 69 -0.05 -6.25 10.32
N TYR A 70 -0.68 -5.07 10.36
CA TYR A 70 -0.99 -4.31 9.15
C TYR A 70 0.29 -3.73 8.50
N VAL A 71 1.25 -3.24 9.27
CA VAL A 71 2.58 -2.84 8.75
C VAL A 71 3.25 -4.00 8.03
N VAL A 72 3.19 -5.23 8.57
CA VAL A 72 3.74 -6.43 7.93
C VAL A 72 2.99 -6.74 6.63
N ILE A 73 1.65 -6.73 6.64
CA ILE A 73 0.83 -6.96 5.44
C ILE A 73 1.24 -6.00 4.32
N VAL A 74 1.35 -4.71 4.62
CA VAL A 74 1.73 -3.71 3.62
C VAL A 74 3.20 -3.80 3.24
N GLY A 75 4.09 -3.93 4.22
CA GLY A 75 5.54 -3.95 4.02
C GLY A 75 5.98 -5.13 3.15
N PHE A 76 5.33 -6.29 3.30
CA PHE A 76 5.54 -7.45 2.45
C PHE A 76 4.64 -7.48 1.22
N SER A 77 3.85 -6.44 0.97
CA SER A 77 2.93 -6.36 -0.18
C SER A 77 1.98 -7.56 -0.26
N LEU A 78 1.57 -8.06 0.89
CA LEU A 78 0.65 -9.19 1.03
C LEU A 78 -0.75 -8.80 0.56
N PRO A 79 -1.48 -9.69 -0.15
CA PRO A 79 -2.90 -9.50 -0.38
C PRO A 79 -3.62 -9.56 0.98
N GLY A 80 -4.46 -8.57 1.27
CA GLY A 80 -5.14 -8.47 2.57
C GLY A 80 -5.23 -7.06 3.15
N GLY A 81 -4.62 -6.04 2.54
CA GLY A 81 -4.72 -4.65 3.02
C GLY A 81 -6.16 -4.14 3.20
N THR A 82 -7.07 -4.54 2.32
CA THR A 82 -8.50 -4.24 2.45
C THR A 82 -9.11 -4.87 3.71
N VAL A 83 -8.85 -6.16 3.95
CA VAL A 83 -9.33 -6.88 5.14
C VAL A 83 -8.74 -6.28 6.40
N ALA A 84 -7.45 -5.93 6.40
CA ALA A 84 -6.80 -5.25 7.51
C ALA A 84 -7.44 -3.88 7.81
N THR A 85 -7.75 -3.08 6.78
CA THR A 85 -8.42 -1.78 6.96
C THR A 85 -9.82 -1.93 7.55
N LEU A 86 -10.60 -2.88 7.04
CA LEU A 86 -11.94 -3.19 7.54
C LEU A 86 -11.89 -3.72 8.99
N THR A 87 -10.89 -4.55 9.30
CA THR A 87 -10.63 -5.04 10.66
C THR A 87 -10.33 -3.89 11.62
N GLY A 88 -9.55 -2.90 11.20
CA GLY A 88 -9.30 -1.70 12.00
C GLY A 88 -10.59 -0.93 12.33
N GLY A 89 -11.52 -0.83 11.37
CA GLY A 89 -12.83 -0.23 11.61
C GLY A 89 -13.71 -1.07 12.54
N PHE A 90 -13.70 -2.39 12.35
CA PHE A 90 -14.46 -3.33 13.17
C PHE A 90 -13.99 -3.32 14.64
N LEU A 91 -12.68 -3.30 14.87
CA LEU A 91 -12.11 -3.32 16.21
C LEU A 91 -12.18 -1.95 16.88
N PHE A 92 -11.88 -0.86 16.17
CA PHE A 92 -11.65 0.44 16.81
C PHE A 92 -12.69 1.52 16.42
N GLY A 93 -13.71 1.16 15.66
CA GLY A 93 -14.68 2.10 15.11
C GLY A 93 -14.07 2.97 13.99
N LEU A 94 -14.85 3.95 13.52
CA LEU A 94 -14.37 4.89 12.50
C LEU A 94 -13.21 5.74 13.03
N PHE A 95 -13.40 6.35 14.19
CA PHE A 95 -12.36 7.04 14.93
C PHE A 95 -12.24 6.40 16.31
N PRO A 96 -11.03 6.00 16.76
CA PRO A 96 -9.71 6.27 16.17
C PRO A 96 -9.25 5.31 15.06
N GLY A 97 -10.05 4.34 14.61
CA GLY A 97 -9.61 3.30 13.66
C GLY A 97 -8.96 3.80 12.37
N VAL A 98 -9.44 4.91 11.79
CA VAL A 98 -8.82 5.53 10.60
C VAL A 98 -7.38 5.95 10.86
N VAL A 99 -7.10 6.49 12.06
CA VAL A 99 -5.75 6.91 12.44
C VAL A 99 -4.83 5.70 12.48
N TYR A 100 -5.25 4.61 13.12
CA TYR A 100 -4.45 3.37 13.18
C TYR A 100 -4.21 2.77 11.80
N ASN A 101 -5.23 2.77 10.94
CA ASN A 101 -5.14 2.29 9.56
C ASN A 101 -4.15 3.12 8.74
N VAL A 102 -4.26 4.45 8.78
CA VAL A 102 -3.38 5.37 8.03
C VAL A 102 -1.94 5.25 8.54
N LEU A 103 -1.74 5.18 9.86
CA LEU A 103 -0.41 5.02 10.45
C LEU A 103 0.22 3.69 10.04
N ALA A 104 -0.47 2.57 10.21
CA ALA A 104 0.07 1.27 9.90
C ALA A 104 0.33 1.09 8.39
N ALA A 105 -0.62 1.46 7.54
CA ALA A 105 -0.47 1.35 6.09
C ALA A 105 0.63 2.28 5.56
N GLY A 106 0.69 3.51 6.05
CA GLY A 106 1.74 4.48 5.70
C GLY A 106 3.12 3.98 6.11
N THR A 107 3.27 3.49 7.34
CA THR A 107 4.56 2.99 7.85
C THR A 107 5.03 1.76 7.06
N GLY A 108 4.14 0.80 6.76
CA GLY A 108 4.48 -0.34 5.92
C GLY A 108 4.91 0.09 4.52
N ALA A 109 4.20 1.05 3.91
CA ALA A 109 4.48 1.53 2.55
C ALA A 109 5.83 2.24 2.49
N VAL A 110 6.16 3.06 3.50
CA VAL A 110 7.47 3.69 3.65
C VAL A 110 8.56 2.65 3.87
N GLY A 111 8.30 1.62 4.67
CA GLY A 111 9.23 0.53 4.92
C GLY A 111 9.63 -0.21 3.64
N VAL A 112 8.65 -0.63 2.82
CA VAL A 112 8.94 -1.30 1.55
C VAL A 112 9.62 -0.37 0.55
N PHE A 113 9.22 0.90 0.49
CA PHE A 113 9.87 1.90 -0.36
C PHE A 113 11.36 2.05 -0.02
N LEU A 114 11.70 2.14 1.26
CA LEU A 114 13.08 2.23 1.73
C LEU A 114 13.86 0.94 1.45
N ALA A 115 13.26 -0.23 1.70
CA ALA A 115 13.90 -1.51 1.42
C ALA A 115 14.27 -1.65 -0.07
N VAL A 116 13.38 -1.23 -0.97
CA VAL A 116 13.64 -1.21 -2.41
C VAL A 116 14.75 -0.22 -2.75
N ARG A 117 14.69 1.00 -2.20
CA ARG A 117 15.67 2.06 -2.48
C ARG A 117 17.08 1.70 -2.01
N MET A 118 17.21 1.02 -0.87
CA MET A 118 18.50 0.61 -0.28
C MET A 118 19.08 -0.66 -0.93
N GLY A 119 18.24 -1.63 -1.30
CA GLY A 119 18.70 -2.95 -1.74
C GLY A 119 18.86 -3.14 -3.25
N PHE A 120 18.14 -2.37 -4.09
CA PHE A 120 17.88 -2.76 -5.49
C PHE A 120 18.20 -1.75 -6.58
N GLY A 121 18.67 -0.54 -6.23
CA GLY A 121 18.87 0.55 -7.21
C GLY A 121 19.66 0.15 -8.47
N ALA A 122 20.75 -0.61 -8.32
CA ALA A 122 21.60 -1.00 -9.44
C ALA A 122 21.07 -2.15 -10.31
N ALA A 123 20.29 -3.08 -9.74
CA ALA A 123 19.75 -4.24 -10.48
C ALA A 123 18.44 -3.91 -11.20
N VAL A 124 17.74 -2.86 -10.76
CA VAL A 124 16.41 -2.51 -11.25
C VAL A 124 16.43 -1.41 -12.30
N SER A 125 17.40 -0.48 -12.30
CA SER A 125 17.61 0.41 -13.47
C SER A 125 17.74 -0.40 -14.77
N ALA A 126 18.45 -1.53 -14.73
CA ALA A 126 18.60 -2.45 -15.87
C ALA A 126 17.32 -3.24 -16.23
N ARG A 127 16.37 -3.40 -15.31
CA ARG A 127 15.09 -4.10 -15.55
C ARG A 127 13.98 -3.14 -16.00
N ILE A 128 14.05 -1.88 -15.58
CA ILE A 128 13.16 -0.80 -16.05
C ILE A 128 13.38 -0.55 -17.54
N GLU A 129 14.63 -0.58 -18.01
CA GLU A 129 14.94 -0.53 -19.45
C GLU A 129 14.32 -1.70 -20.25
N GLN A 130 14.08 -2.84 -19.59
CA GLN A 130 13.48 -4.04 -20.21
C GLN A 130 11.95 -4.10 -20.07
N SER A 131 11.35 -3.28 -19.21
CA SER A 131 9.91 -3.29 -18.89
C SER A 131 9.21 -2.16 -19.64
N GLY A 132 9.06 -2.31 -20.96
CA GLY A 132 8.51 -1.29 -21.84
C GLY A 132 7.10 -0.77 -21.46
N GLY A 133 6.84 0.49 -21.82
CA GLY A 133 5.51 1.11 -21.86
C GLY A 133 5.06 1.79 -20.57
N VAL A 134 4.56 1.02 -19.60
CA VAL A 134 3.84 1.58 -18.41
C VAL A 134 4.79 2.28 -17.45
N VAL A 135 5.96 1.68 -17.18
CA VAL A 135 6.96 2.26 -16.26
C VAL A 135 7.58 3.51 -16.88
N ALA A 136 7.90 3.49 -18.18
CA ALA A 136 8.41 4.66 -18.89
C ALA A 136 7.39 5.81 -18.96
N ARG A 137 6.11 5.51 -19.18
CA ARG A 137 5.02 6.50 -19.12
C ARG A 137 4.87 7.09 -17.71
N LEU A 138 4.97 6.25 -16.67
CA LEU A 138 4.91 6.73 -15.29
C LEU A 138 6.16 7.54 -14.90
N GLN A 139 7.34 7.17 -15.40
CA GLN A 139 8.57 7.96 -15.23
C GLN A 139 8.41 9.36 -15.85
N ASN A 140 7.88 9.45 -17.07
CA ASN A 140 7.60 10.73 -17.71
C ASN A 140 6.53 11.53 -16.96
N GLY A 141 5.46 10.87 -16.51
CA GLY A 141 4.40 11.48 -15.70
C GLY A 141 4.92 12.00 -14.35
N LEU A 142 5.78 11.24 -13.67
CA LEU A 142 6.40 11.63 -12.40
C LEU A 142 7.40 12.77 -12.58
N ARG A 143 8.13 12.82 -13.71
CA ARG A 143 9.03 13.95 -14.04
C ARG A 143 8.26 15.26 -14.25
N GLU A 144 7.06 15.20 -14.83
CA GLU A 144 6.28 16.40 -15.13
C GLU A 144 5.32 16.82 -14.00
N ASN A 145 4.69 15.87 -13.30
CA ASN A 145 3.67 16.11 -12.27
C ASN A 145 3.75 15.10 -11.12
N GLU A 146 4.91 15.01 -10.46
CA GLU A 146 5.21 14.01 -9.41
C GLU A 146 4.10 13.88 -8.35
N TRP A 147 3.65 15.01 -7.79
CA TRP A 147 2.60 15.02 -6.76
C TRP A 147 1.27 14.47 -7.26
N SER A 148 0.77 14.95 -8.40
CA SER A 148 -0.49 14.49 -8.98
C SER A 148 -0.47 12.99 -9.25
N VAL A 149 0.62 12.48 -9.82
CA VAL A 149 0.75 11.04 -10.10
C VAL A 149 0.76 10.24 -8.79
N LEU A 150 1.52 10.67 -7.78
CA LEU A 150 1.57 9.97 -6.49
C LEU A 150 0.21 9.95 -5.79
N PHE A 151 -0.53 11.06 -5.77
CA PHE A 151 -1.87 11.11 -5.20
C PHE A 151 -2.87 10.25 -5.99
N LEU A 152 -2.82 10.29 -7.31
CA LEU A 152 -3.69 9.47 -8.17
C LEU A 152 -3.50 7.98 -7.91
N MET A 153 -2.25 7.54 -7.73
CA MET A 153 -1.96 6.13 -7.40
C MET A 153 -2.56 5.68 -6.07
N ARG A 154 -2.90 6.60 -5.17
CA ARG A 154 -3.53 6.31 -3.87
C ARG A 154 -5.06 6.45 -3.89
N LEU A 155 -5.56 7.42 -4.64
CA LEU A 155 -6.97 7.75 -4.72
C LEU A 155 -7.74 6.85 -5.69
N VAL A 156 -7.09 6.41 -6.77
CA VAL A 156 -7.71 5.55 -7.80
C VAL A 156 -7.73 4.10 -7.30
N PRO A 157 -8.91 3.50 -7.03
CA PRO A 157 -8.99 2.14 -6.49
C PRO A 157 -8.47 1.06 -7.44
N ALA A 158 -8.41 1.36 -8.74
CA ALA A 158 -7.94 0.44 -9.77
C ALA A 158 -6.42 0.22 -9.74
N VAL A 159 -5.65 1.03 -9.02
CA VAL A 159 -4.20 0.89 -8.94
C VAL A 159 -3.85 -0.15 -7.87
N PRO A 160 -3.19 -1.26 -8.24
CA PRO A 160 -2.76 -2.25 -7.26
C PRO A 160 -1.79 -1.64 -6.24
N PHE A 161 -2.00 -1.94 -4.95
CA PHE A 161 -1.22 -1.35 -3.87
C PHE A 161 0.29 -1.62 -3.97
N VAL A 162 0.66 -2.79 -4.51
CA VAL A 162 2.05 -3.16 -4.82
C VAL A 162 2.67 -2.20 -5.83
N ILE A 163 1.94 -1.84 -6.89
CA ILE A 163 2.39 -0.89 -7.90
C ILE A 163 2.54 0.51 -7.29
N ALA A 164 1.56 0.93 -6.47
CA ALA A 164 1.59 2.21 -5.78
C ALA A 164 2.78 2.36 -4.81
N ASN A 165 3.29 1.26 -4.23
CA ASN A 165 4.40 1.29 -3.29
C ASN A 165 5.77 1.10 -3.96
N LEU A 166 5.88 0.19 -4.94
CA LEU A 166 7.17 -0.17 -5.53
C LEU A 166 7.61 0.79 -6.64
N VAL A 167 6.68 1.23 -7.49
CA VAL A 167 7.07 2.02 -8.67
C VAL A 167 7.69 3.38 -8.28
N PRO A 168 7.16 4.15 -7.32
CA PRO A 168 7.82 5.38 -6.88
C PRO A 168 9.27 5.17 -6.40
N ALA A 169 9.55 4.05 -5.74
CA ALA A 169 10.90 3.70 -5.30
C ALA A 169 11.84 3.46 -6.50
N PHE A 170 11.32 2.81 -7.55
CA PHE A 170 12.07 2.52 -8.78
C PHE A 170 12.32 3.76 -9.64
N VAL A 171 11.42 4.73 -9.64
CA VAL A 171 11.56 5.98 -10.40
C VAL A 171 12.45 7.00 -9.68
N GLY A 172 12.85 6.73 -8.45
CA GLY A 172 13.73 7.63 -7.69
C GLY A 172 12.99 8.83 -7.08
N VAL A 173 11.70 8.69 -6.79
CA VAL A 173 10.91 9.68 -6.05
C VAL A 173 11.59 9.99 -4.71
N SER A 174 11.53 11.25 -4.25
CA SER A 174 12.09 11.58 -2.93
C SER A 174 11.27 10.94 -1.81
N LEU A 175 11.94 10.47 -0.75
CA LEU A 175 11.27 9.87 0.41
C LEU A 175 10.17 10.77 0.97
N SER A 176 10.44 12.07 1.13
CA SER A 176 9.47 13.02 1.67
C SER A 176 8.21 13.13 0.81
N ARG A 177 8.35 13.19 -0.53
CA ARG A 177 7.20 13.24 -1.45
C ARG A 177 6.39 11.95 -1.38
N PHE A 178 7.06 10.80 -1.37
CA PHE A 178 6.39 9.50 -1.22
C PHE A 178 5.65 9.39 0.12
N THR A 179 6.29 9.76 1.23
CA THR A 179 5.67 9.72 2.56
C THR A 179 4.44 10.61 2.63
N ILE A 180 4.56 11.89 2.27
CA ILE A 180 3.44 12.85 2.36
C ILE A 180 2.28 12.41 1.47
N SER A 181 2.55 12.07 0.21
CA SER A 181 1.50 11.63 -0.73
C SER A 181 0.85 10.32 -0.30
N THR A 182 1.59 9.41 0.33
CA THR A 182 1.04 8.16 0.84
C THR A 182 0.13 8.40 2.03
N TYR A 183 0.63 9.08 3.07
CA TYR A 183 -0.17 9.33 4.28
C TYR A 183 -1.41 10.14 3.98
N LEU A 184 -1.31 11.20 3.17
CA LEU A 184 -2.47 12.03 2.83
C LEU A 184 -3.38 11.37 1.79
N GLY A 185 -2.80 10.70 0.79
CA GLY A 185 -3.55 10.11 -0.33
C GLY A 185 -4.38 8.90 0.07
N ILE A 186 -3.99 8.16 1.11
CA ILE A 186 -4.77 7.01 1.58
C ILE A 186 -5.93 7.41 2.51
N ILE A 187 -5.96 8.63 3.06
CA ILE A 187 -6.99 9.04 4.04
C ILE A 187 -8.42 8.89 3.49
N PRO A 188 -8.75 9.36 2.26
CA PRO A 188 -10.12 9.24 1.76
C PRO A 188 -10.57 7.78 1.62
N GLY A 189 -9.71 6.92 1.08
CA GLY A 189 -9.96 5.48 1.02
C GLY A 189 -10.08 4.89 2.43
N ALA A 190 -9.14 5.19 3.32
CA ALA A 190 -9.16 4.71 4.69
C ALA A 190 -10.44 5.09 5.43
N LEU A 191 -10.95 6.31 5.27
CA LEU A 191 -12.24 6.74 5.85
C LEU A 191 -13.40 5.84 5.39
N VAL A 192 -13.49 5.58 4.09
CA VAL A 192 -14.53 4.73 3.50
C VAL A 192 -14.41 3.29 3.99
N PHE A 193 -13.24 2.66 3.86
CA PHE A 193 -13.08 1.26 4.25
C PHE A 193 -13.19 1.09 5.77
N THR A 194 -12.74 2.05 6.57
CA THR A 194 -12.88 1.98 8.03
C THR A 194 -14.33 2.20 8.45
N SER A 195 -15.10 3.07 7.79
CA SER A 195 -16.52 3.27 8.10
C SER A 195 -17.34 2.02 7.81
N VAL A 196 -17.08 1.35 6.69
CA VAL A 196 -17.65 0.03 6.37
C VAL A 196 -17.26 -0.98 7.44
N GLY A 197 -15.98 -1.01 7.84
CA GLY A 197 -15.46 -1.86 8.91
C GLY A 197 -16.18 -1.65 10.25
N ALA A 198 -16.39 -0.40 10.66
CA ALA A 198 -17.11 -0.06 11.87
C ALA A 198 -18.59 -0.48 11.83
N GLY A 199 -19.18 -0.50 10.64
CA GLY A 199 -20.54 -1.01 10.40
C GLY A 199 -20.66 -2.53 10.48
N LEU A 200 -19.57 -3.28 10.28
CA LEU A 200 -19.59 -4.75 10.24
C LEU A 200 -20.19 -5.37 11.50
N GLY A 201 -19.93 -4.79 12.67
CA GLY A 201 -20.46 -5.30 13.94
C GLY A 201 -21.99 -5.34 13.99
N LYS A 202 -22.67 -4.38 13.34
CA LYS A 202 -24.14 -4.34 13.25
C LYS A 202 -24.67 -5.32 12.21
N VAL A 203 -23.98 -5.44 11.07
CA VAL A 203 -24.36 -6.37 9.98
C VAL A 203 -24.27 -7.82 10.45
N PHE A 204 -23.16 -8.18 11.12
CA PHE A 204 -23.00 -9.52 11.68
C PHE A 204 -24.00 -9.81 12.80
N ALA A 205 -24.31 -8.83 13.66
CA ALA A 205 -25.33 -9.00 14.70
C ALA A 205 -26.75 -9.21 14.14
N ALA A 206 -27.03 -8.72 12.93
CA ALA A 206 -28.28 -8.95 12.22
C ALA A 206 -28.29 -10.26 11.39
N GLY A 207 -27.22 -11.07 11.46
CA GLY A 207 -27.07 -12.29 10.67
C GLY A 207 -26.83 -12.05 9.17
N GLY A 208 -26.52 -10.81 8.78
CA GLY A 208 -26.28 -10.43 7.39
C GLY A 208 -24.84 -10.69 6.94
N VAL A 209 -24.66 -10.84 5.63
CA VAL A 209 -23.33 -10.84 4.99
C VAL A 209 -22.95 -9.40 4.64
N PRO A 210 -21.74 -8.93 4.97
CA PRO A 210 -21.27 -7.62 4.56
C PRO A 210 -21.22 -7.46 3.04
N ASP A 211 -21.97 -6.51 2.50
CA ASP A 211 -21.88 -6.16 1.09
C ASP A 211 -20.72 -5.18 0.86
N LEU A 212 -19.57 -5.72 0.44
CA LEU A 212 -18.41 -4.91 0.03
C LEU A 212 -18.66 -4.12 -1.26
N GLY A 213 -19.73 -4.45 -2.00
CA GLY A 213 -20.21 -3.70 -3.16
C GLY A 213 -20.63 -2.27 -2.80
N ILE A 214 -20.96 -1.98 -1.53
CA ILE A 214 -21.21 -0.61 -1.03
C ILE A 214 -20.08 0.35 -1.40
N ILE A 215 -18.83 -0.13 -1.42
CA ILE A 215 -17.66 0.69 -1.73
C ILE A 215 -17.65 1.14 -3.20
N LEU A 216 -18.28 0.36 -4.09
CA LEU A 216 -18.44 0.64 -5.51
C LEU A 216 -19.72 1.40 -5.83
N THR A 217 -20.58 1.66 -4.84
CA THR A 217 -21.82 2.42 -5.05
C THR A 217 -21.53 3.87 -5.40
N PRO A 218 -22.35 4.53 -6.23
CA PRO A 218 -22.14 5.91 -6.63
C PRO A 218 -21.91 6.90 -5.46
N PRO A 219 -22.61 6.84 -4.32
CA PRO A 219 -22.38 7.75 -3.20
C PRO A 219 -20.97 7.67 -2.59
N VAL A 220 -20.30 6.53 -2.71
CA VAL A 220 -18.94 6.31 -2.19
C VAL A 220 -17.90 6.49 -3.30
N LEU A 221 -18.18 5.94 -4.48
CA LEU A 221 -17.27 5.96 -5.62
C LEU A 221 -17.14 7.36 -6.23
N LEU A 222 -18.23 8.14 -6.34
CA LEU A 222 -18.19 9.47 -6.96
C LEU A 222 -17.32 10.47 -6.18
N PRO A 223 -17.38 10.57 -4.84
CA PRO A 223 -16.44 11.40 -4.09
C PRO A 223 -14.97 10.99 -4.27
N LEU A 224 -14.68 9.68 -4.28
CA LEU A 224 -13.31 9.18 -4.51
C LEU A 224 -12.82 9.53 -5.91
N LEU A 225 -13.65 9.33 -6.93
CA LEU A 225 -13.34 9.72 -8.31
C LEU A 225 -13.23 11.24 -8.47
N GLY A 226 -14.03 12.03 -7.75
CA GLY A 226 -13.95 13.48 -7.73
C GLY A 226 -12.62 13.97 -7.13
N LEU A 227 -12.17 13.38 -6.02
CA LEU A 227 -10.85 13.66 -5.44
C LEU A 227 -9.72 13.23 -6.39
N ALA A 228 -9.85 12.08 -7.05
CA ALA A 228 -8.91 11.65 -8.07
C ALA A 228 -8.87 12.63 -9.25
N ALA A 229 -10.02 13.08 -9.75
CA ALA A 229 -10.12 14.08 -10.81
C ALA A 229 -9.48 15.42 -10.39
N LEU A 230 -9.69 15.85 -9.14
CA LEU A 230 -9.05 17.04 -8.58
C LEU A 230 -7.52 16.88 -8.49
N ALA A 231 -7.03 15.71 -8.09
CA ALA A 231 -5.60 15.39 -8.09
C ALA A 231 -5.00 15.36 -9.52
N ALA A 232 -5.79 14.96 -10.53
CA ALA A 232 -5.43 14.99 -11.94
C ALA A 232 -5.52 16.39 -12.57
N LEU A 233 -6.27 17.32 -11.98
CA LEU A 233 -6.56 18.64 -12.56
C LEU A 233 -5.28 19.41 -12.98
N PRO A 234 -4.19 19.47 -12.18
CA PRO A 234 -2.96 20.15 -12.59
C PRO A 234 -2.31 19.51 -13.83
N MET A 235 -2.44 18.19 -13.98
CA MET A 235 -1.91 17.44 -15.13
C MET A 235 -2.71 17.74 -16.38
N VAL A 236 -4.05 17.72 -16.29
CA VAL A 236 -4.96 18.00 -17.41
C VAL A 236 -4.83 19.45 -17.88
N LEU A 237 -4.80 20.42 -16.96
CA LEU A 237 -4.65 21.84 -17.29
C LEU A 237 -3.32 22.13 -18.00
N ARG A 238 -2.25 21.42 -17.64
CA ARG A 238 -0.96 21.54 -18.32
C ARG A 238 -0.94 20.88 -19.69
N LEU A 239 -1.60 19.73 -19.85
CA LEU A 239 -1.75 19.08 -21.14
C LEU A 239 -2.54 19.96 -22.12
N ALA A 240 -3.61 20.59 -21.64
CA ALA A 240 -4.42 21.53 -22.41
C ALA A 240 -3.65 22.81 -22.78
N ARG A 241 -2.73 23.29 -21.93
CA ARG A 241 -1.82 24.42 -22.24
C ARG A 241 -0.68 24.06 -23.19
N LYS A 242 -0.37 22.77 -23.36
CA LYS A 242 0.65 22.24 -24.28
C LYS A 242 0.08 21.85 -25.66
N GLY A 243 -1.19 22.11 -25.96
CA GLY A 243 -1.79 21.68 -27.23
C GLY A 243 -1.45 22.59 -28.42
N PRO A 244 -1.62 22.04 -29.64
CA PRO A 244 -0.66 21.25 -30.41
C PRO A 244 0.60 22.00 -30.88
#